data_AF-C5S114-F1
#
_entry.id   AF-C5S114-F1
#
_cell.length_a   1.000
_cell.length_b   1.000
_cell.length_c   1.000
_cell.angle_alpha   90.00
_cell.angle_beta   90.00
_cell.angle_gamma   90.00
#
_symmetry.space_group_name_H-M   'P 1'
#
loop_
_entity.id
_entity.type
_entity.pdbx_description
1 polymer ?
#
loop_
_entity_poly.entity_id
_entity_poly.type
_entity_poly.pdbx_seq_one_letter_code
_entity_poly.pdbx_strand_id
1 'polypeptide(L)' 'GRHTPFFKGYRPQFYFRTTDVTGTIELPEGVEMVMPGDNI' A
#
# COMPACT_ATOMS: atom_id res chain seq x y z
N GLY A 1 2.61 1.23 -13.09
CA GLY A 1 1.82 1.39 -11.84
C GLY A 1 0.92 0.19 -11.66
N ARG A 2 0.41 -0.06 -10.46
CA ARG A 2 -0.63 -1.09 -10.27
C ARG A 2 -1.86 -0.72 -11.12
N HIS A 3 -2.55 -1.70 -11.70
CA HIS A 3 -3.85 -1.47 -12.39
C HIS A 3 -5.05 -1.85 -11.52
N THR A 4 -4.81 -2.55 -10.42
CA THR A 4 -5.83 -3.01 -9.48
C THR A 4 -5.68 -2.33 -8.13
N PRO A 5 -6.80 -2.01 -7.45
CA PRO A 5 -6.77 -1.45 -6.10
C PRO A 5 -6.09 -2.39 -5.10
N PHE A 6 -5.68 -1.85 -3.96
CA PHE A 6 -5.25 -2.63 -2.82
C PHE A 6 -6.11 -2.31 -1.60
N PHE A 7 -6.31 -3.32 -0.76
CA PHE A 7 -7.19 -3.30 0.40
C PHE A 7 -6.38 -3.26 1.70
N LYS A 8 -7.07 -2.97 2.82
CA LYS A 8 -6.51 -3.09 4.17
C LYS A 8 -5.91 -4.50 4.38
N GLY A 9 -4.68 -4.56 4.88
CA GLY A 9 -3.93 -5.81 5.03
C GLY A 9 -3.07 -6.18 3.82
N TYR A 10 -2.96 -5.30 2.82
CA TYR A 10 -1.96 -5.43 1.76
C TYR A 10 -0.55 -5.41 2.35
N ARG A 11 0.30 -6.36 1.93
CA ARG A 11 1.67 -6.56 2.43
C ARG A 11 2.71 -6.34 1.33
N PRO A 12 3.02 -5.08 0.98
CA PRO A 12 4.07 -4.81 0.00
C PRO A 12 5.46 -4.95 0.62
N GLN A 13 6.46 -5.06 -0.27
CA GLN A 13 7.86 -4.85 0.07
C GLN A 13 8.16 -3.37 -0.07
N PHE A 14 8.66 -2.76 1.01
CA PHE A 14 9.09 -1.39 1.04
C PHE A 14 10.60 -1.34 0.86
N TYR A 15 11.05 -0.64 -0.17
CA TYR A 15 12.46 -0.46 -0.41
C TYR A 15 12.97 0.77 0.35
N PHE A 16 13.80 0.53 1.37
CA PHE A 16 14.49 1.57 2.11
C PHE A 16 15.97 1.54 1.76
N ARG A 17 16.42 2.48 0.92
CA ARG A 17 17.80 2.65 0.44
C ARG A 17 18.37 1.44 -0.31
N THR A 18 18.72 0.38 0.39
CA THR A 18 19.31 -0.87 -0.13
C THR A 18 18.70 -2.11 0.53
N THR A 19 17.64 -1.94 1.31
CA THR A 19 16.98 -3.04 2.04
C THR A 19 15.51 -3.06 1.73
N ASP A 20 15.03 -4.25 1.36
CA ASP A 20 13.61 -4.56 1.23
C ASP A 20 13.04 -5.00 2.58
N VAL A 21 12.03 -4.27 3.05
CA VAL A 21 11.31 -4.57 4.30
C VAL A 21 9.87 -4.88 3.96
N THR A 22 9.42 -6.10 4.25
CA THR A 22 8.00 -6.46 4.10
C THR A 22 7.20 -5.87 5.27
N GLY A 23 6.20 -5.03 4.96
CA GLY A 23 5.33 -4.41 5.96
C GLY A 23 3.85 -4.55 5.60
N THR A 24 2.97 -4.32 6.56
CA THR A 24 1.51 -4.21 6.34
C THR A 24 1.11 -2.74 6.25
N ILE A 25 0.21 -2.39 5.34
CA ILE A 25 -0.38 -1.05 5.29
C ILE A 25 -1.69 -1.03 6.07
N GLU A 26 -1.79 -0.10 7.02
CA GLU A 26 -3.04 0.30 7.64
C GLU A 26 -3.59 1.53 6.93
N LEU A 27 -4.83 1.42 6.46
CA LEU A 27 -5.53 2.51 5.79
C LEU A 27 -6.28 3.37 6.82
N PRO A 28 -6.48 4.68 6.56
CA PRO A 28 -7.28 5.56 7.41
C PRO A 28 -8.70 5.04 7.60
N GLU A 29 -9.34 5.45 8.70
CA GLU A 29 -10.71 5.07 9.02
C GLU A 29 -11.68 5.56 7.92
N GLY A 30 -12.48 4.64 7.37
CA GLY A 30 -13.38 4.92 6.24
C GLY A 30 -12.77 4.70 4.85
N VAL A 31 -11.47 4.40 4.73
CA VAL A 31 -10.83 4.06 3.45
C VAL A 31 -10.68 2.55 3.32
N GLU A 32 -11.60 1.92 2.58
CA GLU A 32 -11.58 0.46 2.38
C GLU A 32 -10.57 0.02 1.30
N MET A 33 -10.28 0.89 0.34
CA MET A 33 -9.39 0.62 -0.78
C MET A 33 -8.71 1.89 -1.29
N VAL A 34 -7.50 1.73 -1.84
CA VAL A 34 -6.76 2.81 -2.51
C VAL A 34 -6.62 2.47 -3.98
N MET A 35 -7.02 3.40 -4.86
CA MET A 35 -6.89 3.23 -6.30
C MET A 35 -5.50 3.64 -6.79
N PRO A 36 -4.98 3.01 -7.85
CA PRO A 36 -3.71 3.44 -8.43
C PRO A 36 -3.82 4.86 -9.02
N GLY A 37 -3.08 5.80 -8.43
CA GLY A 37 -3.11 7.21 -8.82
C GLY A 37 -3.62 8.14 -7.72
N ASP A 38 -4.24 7.60 -6.67
CA ASP A 38 -4.63 8.39 -5.50
C ASP A 38 -3.38 8.75 -4.66
N ASN A 39 -3.31 10.01 -4.22
CA ASN A 39 -2.39 10.46 -3.18
C ASN A 39 -3.22 10.71 -1.91
N ILE A 40 -3.22 9.75 -1.00
CA ILE A 40 -3.81 9.85 0.34
C ILE A 40 -2.68 9.88 1.35
#